data_AF-A0A959A302-F1
#
_entry.id   AF-A0A959A302-F1
#
_cell.length_a   1.000
_cell.length_b   1.000
_cell.length_c   1.000
_cell.angle_alpha   90.00
_cell.angle_beta   90.00
_cell.angle_gamma   90.00
#
_symmetry.space_group_name_H-M   'P 1'
#
loop_
_entity.id
_entity.type
_entity.pdbx_description
1 polymer ?
#
loop_
_entity_poly.entity_id
_entity_poly.type
_entity_poly.pdbx_seq_one_letter_code
_entity_poly.pdbx_strand_id
1 'polypeptide(L)' 'TQLRCPMYAFDISNIAESIQARTGKRITAIIGTHLMRTYGFVIDMGNDTVVMYSKIKKGKSQKSITYASLNEEGHSLKEN' A
#
# COMPACT_ATOMS: atom_id res chain seq x y z
N THR A 1 0.27 23.51 -21.21
CA THR A 1 -0.45 24.18 -20.11
C THR A 1 0.46 24.27 -18.91
N GLN A 2 0.80 25.47 -18.45
CA GLN A 2 1.68 25.66 -17.31
C GLN A 2 0.89 25.37 -16.03
N LEU A 3 1.36 24.45 -15.18
CA LEU A 3 0.73 24.12 -13.90
C LEU A 3 0.83 25.35 -12.98
N ARG A 4 -0.29 26.06 -12.78
CA ARG A 4 -0.37 27.24 -11.90
C ARG A 4 -0.70 26.82 -10.46
N CYS A 5 0.13 25.98 -9.86
CA CYS A 5 0.05 25.66 -8.44
C CYS A 5 1.44 25.59 -7.82
N PRO A 6 1.59 25.94 -6.53
CA PRO A 6 2.85 25.71 -5.82
C PRO A 6 3.12 24.20 -5.79
N MET A 7 4.20 23.79 -6.45
CA MET A 7 4.67 22.42 -6.47
C MET A 7 5.75 22.26 -5.41
N TYR A 8 5.57 21.30 -4.51
CA TYR A 8 6.61 20.87 -3.59
C TYR A 8 7.27 19.63 -4.17
N ALA A 9 8.60 19.65 -4.25
CA ALA A 9 9.41 18.50 -4.65
C ALA A 9 10.26 18.09 -3.45
N PHE A 10 10.21 16.80 -3.11
CA PHE A 10 11.00 16.21 -2.04
C PHE A 10 11.81 15.07 -2.62
N ASP A 11 13.11 15.07 -2.33
CA ASP A 11 13.96 13.92 -2.59
C ASP A 11 13.78 12.90 -1.46
N ILE A 12 13.36 11.69 -1.83
CA ILE A 12 13.10 10.58 -0.91
C ILE A 12 14.04 9.40 -1.17
N SER A 13 15.09 9.58 -1.99
CA SER A 13 16.00 8.51 -2.41
C SER A 13 16.64 7.82 -1.21
N ASN A 14 17.12 8.59 -0.23
CA ASN A 14 17.71 8.03 1.01
C ASN A 14 16.74 7.12 1.78
N ILE A 15 15.45 7.47 1.80
CA ILE A 15 14.42 6.68 2.48
C ILE A 15 14.16 5.39 1.70
N ALA A 16 14.04 5.50 0.37
CA ALA A 16 13.81 4.36 -0.50
C ALA A 16 14.98 3.36 -0.46
N GLU A 17 16.20 3.85 -0.53
CA GLU A 17 17.42 3.04 -0.43
C GLU A 17 17.54 2.37 0.93
N SER A 18 17.25 3.09 2.02
CA SER A 18 17.25 2.53 3.38
C SER A 18 16.23 1.40 3.54
N ILE A 19 15.01 1.58 3.04
CA ILE A 19 13.98 0.53 3.06
C ILE A 19 14.42 -0.68 2.24
N GLN A 20 14.99 -0.47 1.06
CA GLN A 20 15.48 -1.55 0.22
C GLN A 20 16.65 -2.30 0.87
N ALA A 21 17.62 -1.59 1.46
CA ALA A 21 18.74 -2.20 2.17
C ALA A 21 18.28 -3.03 3.36
N ARG A 22 17.27 -2.54 4.11
CA ARG A 22 16.73 -3.23 5.29
C ARG A 22 15.86 -4.44 4.95
N THR A 23 15.02 -4.33 3.92
CA THR A 23 13.96 -5.33 3.64
C THR A 23 14.22 -6.18 2.39
N GLY A 24 15.21 -5.81 1.57
CA GLY A 24 15.42 -6.37 0.23
C GLY A 24 14.34 -5.97 -0.78
N LYS A 25 13.31 -5.23 -0.39
CA LYS A 25 12.15 -4.89 -1.24
C LYS A 25 12.29 -3.49 -1.82
N ARG A 26 12.03 -3.37 -3.13
CA ARG A 26 12.01 -2.08 -3.83
C ARG A 26 10.63 -1.44 -3.77
N ILE A 27 10.57 -0.16 -3.42
CA ILE A 27 9.34 0.63 -3.46
C ILE A 27 8.93 0.83 -4.92
N THR A 28 7.71 0.39 -5.27
CA THR A 28 7.14 0.52 -6.62
C THR A 28 6.13 1.67 -6.74
N ALA A 29 5.46 2.00 -5.64
CA ALA A 29 4.47 3.07 -5.57
C ALA A 29 4.35 3.64 -4.16
N ILE A 30 3.93 4.90 -4.08
CA ILE A 30 3.59 5.58 -2.83
C ILE A 30 2.10 5.95 -2.89
N ILE A 31 1.35 5.53 -1.88
CA ILE A 31 -0.10 5.77 -1.81
C ILE A 31 -0.36 6.78 -0.71
N GLY A 32 -0.99 7.89 -1.07
CA GLY A 32 -1.37 8.93 -0.11
C GLY A 32 -2.55 8.52 0.77
N THR A 33 -2.62 9.09 1.97
CA THR A 33 -3.67 8.82 2.97
C THR A 33 -5.08 9.09 2.45
N HIS A 34 -5.26 10.04 1.52
CA HIS A 34 -6.55 10.28 0.88
C HIS A 34 -7.05 9.05 0.12
N LEU A 35 -6.20 8.42 -0.71
CA LEU A 35 -6.55 7.20 -1.42
C LEU A 35 -6.80 6.04 -0.45
N MET A 36 -5.97 5.93 0.60
CA MET A 36 -6.15 4.91 1.64
C MET A 36 -7.54 5.00 2.28
N ARG A 37 -7.99 6.21 2.62
CA ARG A 37 -9.34 6.45 3.18
C ARG A 37 -10.45 6.17 2.16
N THR A 38 -10.30 6.65 0.93
CA THR A 38 -11.30 6.49 -0.14
C THR A 38 -11.58 5.02 -0.45
N TYR A 39 -10.55 4.17 -0.41
CA TYR A 39 -10.68 2.74 -0.70
C TYR A 39 -10.80 1.87 0.56
N GLY A 40 -10.86 2.45 1.75
CA GLY A 40 -11.08 1.71 2.99
C GLY A 40 -9.92 0.80 3.39
N PHE A 41 -8.69 1.25 3.18
CA PHE A 41 -7.50 0.60 3.71
C PHE A 41 -7.48 0.73 5.24
N VAL A 42 -7.20 -0.37 5.92
CA VAL A 42 -6.97 -0.45 7.37
C VAL A 42 -5.59 -1.03 7.60
N ILE A 43 -4.78 -0.28 8.34
CA ILE A 43 -3.45 -0.73 8.78
C ILE A 43 -3.66 -1.41 10.14
N ASP A 44 -3.50 -2.72 10.18
CA ASP A 44 -3.51 -3.49 11.41
C ASP A 44 -2.06 -3.69 11.89
N MET A 45 -1.66 -2.87 12.85
CA MET A 45 -0.33 -2.91 13.46
C MET A 45 -0.13 -4.11 14.40
N GLY A 46 -1.20 -4.80 14.80
CA GLY A 46 -1.08 -5.98 15.67
C GLY A 46 -0.65 -7.23 14.88
N ASN A 47 -1.04 -7.30 13.61
CA ASN A 47 -0.74 -8.42 12.72
C ASN A 47 0.24 -8.06 11.60
N ASP A 48 0.80 -6.84 11.61
CA ASP A 48 1.63 -6.30 10.53
C ASP A 48 0.97 -6.52 9.15
N THR A 49 -0.31 -6.15 9.02
CA THR A 49 -1.05 -6.34 7.77
C THR A 49 -1.77 -5.08 7.33
N VAL A 50 -2.02 -5.01 6.02
CA VAL A 50 -2.89 -4.01 5.43
C VAL A 50 -4.07 -4.72 4.78
N VAL A 51 -5.28 -4.32 5.18
CA VAL A 51 -6.55 -4.89 4.69
C VAL A 51 -7.31 -3.82 3.91
N MET A 52 -7.83 -4.17 2.74
CA MET A 52 -8.69 -3.27 1.95
C MET A 52 -10.11 -3.82 1.91
N TYR A 53 -11.07 -3.06 2.43
CA TYR A 53 -12.49 -3.43 2.37
C TYR A 53 -13.13 -2.87 1.10
N SER A 54 -13.03 -3.61 -0.02
CA SER A 54 -13.75 -3.22 -1.24
C SER A 54 -15.26 -3.43 -1.09
N LYS A 55 -16.05 -2.35 -1.15
CA LYS A 55 -17.52 -2.44 -1.30
C LYS A 55 -17.84 -2.77 -2.75
N ILE A 56 -17.91 -4.07 -3.08
CA ILE A 56 -18.45 -4.53 -4.36
C ILE A 56 -19.94 -4.12 -4.42
N LYS A 57 -20.33 -3.30 -5.41
CA LYS A 57 -21.74 -2.96 -5.65
C LYS A 57 -22.52 -4.25 -5.91
N LYS A 58 -23.63 -4.42 -5.19
CA LYS A 58 -24.47 -5.62 -5.11
C LYS A 58 -24.82 -6.19 -6.50
N GLY A 59 -24.22 -7.35 -6.80
CA GLY A 59 -24.77 -8.37 -7.69
C GLY A 59 -24.71 -9.75 -7.01
N LYS A 60 -23.60 -10.10 -6.36
CA LYS A 60 -23.47 -11.23 -5.43
C LYS A 60 -22.41 -10.85 -4.40
N SER A 61 -22.77 -10.86 -3.12
CA SER A 61 -21.89 -10.45 -2.02
C SER A 61 -20.82 -11.52 -1.77
N GLN A 62 -19.69 -11.45 -2.48
CA GLN A 62 -18.45 -12.08 -2.04
C GLN A 62 -17.57 -11.00 -1.39
N LYS A 63 -17.35 -11.11 -0.08
CA LYS A 63 -16.34 -10.32 0.62
C LYS A 63 -14.98 -10.87 0.18
N SER A 64 -14.29 -10.21 -0.76
CA SER A 64 -12.88 -10.53 -1.00
C SER A 64 -12.06 -9.75 0.02
N ILE A 65 -11.59 -10.44 1.06
CA ILE A 65 -10.61 -9.88 1.97
C ILE A 65 -9.25 -10.20 1.36
N THR A 66 -8.59 -9.20 0.78
CA THR A 66 -7.20 -9.34 0.34
C THR A 66 -6.30 -8.95 1.50
N TYR A 67 -5.60 -9.93 2.06
CA TYR A 67 -4.58 -9.72 3.08
C TYR A 67 -3.25 -9.49 2.37
N ALA A 68 -2.62 -8.34 2.59
CA ALA A 68 -1.20 -8.18 2.33
C ALA A 68 -0.47 -8.32 3.66
N SER A 69 0.33 -9.37 3.80
CA SER A 69 1.21 -9.59 4.94
C SER A 69 2.47 -8.73 4.78
N LEU A 70 2.81 -7.92 5.79
CA LEU A 70 4.06 -7.15 5.82
C LEU A 70 5.15 -8.06 6.41
N ASN A 71 5.65 -9.01 5.62
CA ASN A 71 6.71 -9.89 6.09
C ASN A 71 8.05 -9.14 6.03
N GLU A 72 8.91 -9.30 7.04
CA GLU A 72 10.32 -8.87 6.95
C GLU A 72 11.15 -9.76 6.00
N GLU A 73 10.66 -10.97 5.65
CA GLU A 73 11.37 -11.90 4.77
C GLU A 73 10.57 -12.28 3.51
N GLY A 74 11.22 -12.10 2.35
CA GLY A 74 10.61 -12.14 1.02
C GLY A 74 10.37 -13.53 0.44
N HIS A 75 9.30 -14.21 0.87
CA HIS A 75 8.75 -15.35 0.14
C HIS A 75 7.26 -15.17 -0.18
N SER A 76 6.94 -15.20 -1.49
CA SER A 76 5.57 -15.20 -2.02
C SER A 76 4.90 -16.54 -1.75
N LEU A 77 3.83 -16.55 -0.96
CA LEU A 77 3.00 -17.74 -0.76
C LEU A 77 1.96 -17.81 -1.88
N LYS A 78 1.93 -18.96 -2.56
CA LYS A 78 0.95 -19.30 -3.61
C LYS A 78 -0.47 -19.25 -3.04
N GLU A 79 -1.39 -18.73 -3.84
CA GLU A 79 -2.83 -18.79 -3.60
C GLU A 79 -3.29 -20.26 -3.56
N ASN A 80 -4.02 -20.63 -2.49
CA ASN A 80 -4.87 -21.82 -2.43
C ASN A 80 -6.32 -21.37 -2.62
#